data_AF-A0AA35TBD1-F1
#
_entry.id   AF-A0AA35TBD1-F1
#
_cell.length_a   1.000
_cell.length_b   1.000
_cell.length_c   1.000
_cell.angle_alpha   90.00
_cell.angle_beta   90.00
_cell.angle_gamma   90.00
#
_symmetry.space_group_name_H-M   'P 1'
#
loop_
_entity.id
_entity.type
_entity.pdbx_description
1 polymer ?
#
loop_
_entity_poly.entity_id
_entity_poly.type
_entity_poly.pdbx_seq_one_letter_code
_entity_poly.pdbx_strand_id
1 'polypeptide(L)'
;MRFAEVTQEVMVSRPQEVKKQVGLAPGRHRANMLFKAALKETRAVEGDSTSGPPSSHQPVKDVPHPYLLALGVLSVQKYLSAECGEESLKEFRESLENRGRVRSQLIDDLKKKQRAFREQLCVMEGQLGSLQTSCEELGTQRKNSERKDKENNRLKTVISSQDENIARLQAELERCHAATMSKGHELSQALQQVAMVTEQLEHLSQERELLLRTTEMYEVEKRELQDELSQLQHRAEQDEEEKDKIKQRMTGFVSQEKEKFERLATHMKTQQRDLLAKSAQIQQVSG
;
A
#
# COMPACT_ATOMS: atom_id res chain seq x y z
N MET A 1 5.69 41.66 0.85
CA MET A 1 4.34 41.12 0.62
C MET A 1 3.56 41.28 1.92
N ARG A 2 2.45 42.03 1.91
CA ARG A 2 1.67 42.30 3.13
C ARG A 2 0.70 41.13 3.35
N PHE A 3 0.90 40.39 4.43
CA PHE A 3 -0.03 39.35 4.86
C PHE A 3 -1.24 40.04 5.50
N ALA A 4 -2.41 39.86 4.89
CA ALA A 4 -3.67 40.26 5.47
C ALA A 4 -4.10 39.20 6.49
N GLU A 5 -3.97 39.52 7.78
CA GLU A 5 -4.56 38.74 8.86
C GLU A 5 -6.08 38.96 8.83
N VAL A 6 -6.80 38.07 8.13
CA VAL A 6 -8.25 37.98 8.20
C VAL A 6 -8.60 37.26 9.50
N THR A 7 -8.82 38.03 10.56
CA THR A 7 -9.44 37.52 11.78
C THR A 7 -10.95 37.49 11.56
N GLN A 8 -11.50 36.29 11.36
CA GLN A 8 -12.95 36.09 11.28
C GLN A 8 -13.49 35.99 12.70
N GLU A 9 -14.29 36.97 13.12
CA GLU A 9 -15.05 36.88 14.37
C GLU A 9 -16.11 35.78 14.25
N VAL A 10 -15.84 34.63 14.87
CA VAL A 10 -16.81 33.54 14.98
C VAL A 10 -17.72 33.84 16.17
N MET A 11 -18.88 34.42 15.89
CA MET A 11 -19.95 34.53 16.89
C MET A 11 -20.47 33.12 17.24
N VAL A 12 -19.97 32.55 18.33
CA VAL A 12 -20.54 31.33 18.92
C VAL A 12 -21.86 31.71 19.59
N SER A 13 -22.96 31.58 18.86
CA SER A 13 -24.28 31.64 19.46
C SER A 13 -24.45 30.45 20.40
N ARG A 14 -24.76 30.72 21.67
CA ARG A 14 -25.10 29.67 22.63
C ARG A 14 -26.31 28.91 22.09
N PRO A 15 -26.31 27.56 22.09
CA PRO A 15 -27.48 26.80 21.69
C PRO A 15 -28.64 27.22 22.60
N GLN A 16 -29.69 27.75 21.97
CA GLN A 16 -30.91 28.15 22.67
C GLN A 16 -31.45 26.91 23.37
N GLU A 17 -31.58 26.95 24.70
CA GLU A 17 -32.06 25.82 25.48
C GLU A 17 -33.45 25.42 24.97
N VAL A 18 -33.50 24.36 24.17
CA VAL A 18 -34.74 23.74 23.78
C VAL A 18 -35.28 23.12 25.05
N LYS A 19 -36.20 23.85 25.71
CA LYS A 19 -37.01 23.31 26.81
C LYS A 19 -37.66 22.03 26.29
N LYS A 20 -37.05 20.89 26.60
CA LYS A 20 -37.64 19.57 26.35
C LYS A 20 -38.93 19.56 27.16
N GLN A 21 -40.06 19.74 26.48
CA GLN A 21 -41.38 19.73 27.10
C GLN A 21 -41.64 18.31 27.59
N VAL A 22 -41.24 18.06 28.83
CA VAL A 22 -41.49 16.82 29.54
C VAL A 22 -43.00 16.63 29.65
N GLY A 23 -43.50 15.52 29.11
CA GLY A 23 -44.67 14.83 29.66
C GLY A 23 -46.05 15.17 29.09
N LEU A 24 -46.18 15.95 28.02
CA LEU A 24 -47.49 16.18 27.39
C LEU A 24 -47.57 15.46 26.04
N ALA A 25 -48.45 14.46 25.96
CA ALA A 25 -48.73 13.74 24.72
C ALA A 25 -49.07 14.73 23.57
N PRO A 26 -48.60 14.50 22.32
CA PRO A 26 -48.55 15.51 21.26
C PRO A 26 -49.88 16.19 20.87
N GLY A 27 -51.04 15.65 21.24
CA GLY A 27 -52.35 16.28 21.00
C GLY A 27 -52.86 17.17 22.15
N ARG A 28 -52.47 16.86 23.40
CA ARG A 28 -53.01 17.51 24.60
C ARG A 28 -52.54 18.96 24.74
N HIS A 29 -51.30 19.23 24.34
CA HIS A 29 -50.74 20.57 24.36
C HIS A 29 -51.46 21.48 23.33
N ARG A 30 -51.64 21.01 22.10
CA ARG A 30 -52.35 21.75 21.05
C ARG A 30 -53.82 22.01 21.42
N ALA A 31 -54.51 21.03 22.00
CA ALA A 31 -55.87 21.19 22.48
C ALA A 31 -55.97 22.21 23.63
N ASN A 32 -55.05 22.17 24.61
CA ASN A 32 -55.01 23.16 25.69
C ASN A 32 -54.62 24.57 25.21
N MET A 33 -53.76 24.67 24.19
CA MET A 33 -53.42 25.95 23.57
C MET A 33 -54.62 26.56 22.86
N LEU A 34 -55.35 25.76 22.08
CA LEU A 34 -56.58 26.20 21.40
C LEU A 34 -57.68 26.57 22.40
N PHE A 35 -57.86 25.79 23.46
CA PHE A 35 -58.83 26.09 24.52
C PHE A 35 -58.51 27.39 25.26
N LYS A 36 -57.24 27.63 25.60
CA LYS A 36 -56.80 28.89 26.21
C LYS A 36 -56.91 30.09 25.27
N ALA A 37 -56.70 29.90 23.97
CA ALA A 37 -56.91 30.93 22.97
C ALA A 37 -58.39 31.29 22.84
N ALA A 38 -59.27 30.29 22.73
CA ALA A 38 -60.71 30.49 22.69
C ALA A 38 -61.25 31.19 23.95
N LEU A 39 -60.78 30.82 25.14
CA LEU A 39 -61.16 31.48 26.40
C LEU A 39 -60.67 32.93 26.50
N LYS A 40 -59.52 33.25 25.89
CA LYS A 40 -59.04 34.64 25.80
C LYS A 40 -59.88 35.45 24.81
N GLU A 41 -60.32 34.83 23.73
CA GLU A 41 -61.16 35.45 22.71
C GLU A 41 -62.57 35.72 23.25
N THR A 42 -63.18 34.78 23.99
CA THR A 42 -64.47 35.01 24.67
C THR A 42 -64.36 36.08 25.76
N ARG A 43 -63.26 36.12 26.52
CA ARG A 43 -62.98 37.22 27.49
C ARG A 43 -62.67 38.57 26.84
N ALA A 44 -62.23 38.58 25.59
CA ALA A 44 -62.01 39.82 24.84
C ALA A 44 -63.32 40.37 24.25
N VAL A 45 -64.28 39.49 23.95
CA VAL A 45 -65.63 39.84 23.47
C VAL A 45 -66.55 40.26 24.63
N GLU A 46 -66.44 39.61 25.78
CA GLU A 46 -67.14 40.01 27.01
C GLU A 46 -66.31 41.06 27.76
N GLY A 47 -66.55 42.32 27.44
CA GLY A 47 -65.97 43.46 28.14
C GLY A 47 -66.09 43.31 29.66
N ASP A 48 -64.92 43.32 30.30
CA ASP A 48 -64.63 43.46 31.72
C ASP A 48 -65.81 43.95 32.59
N SER A 49 -66.52 43.04 33.27
CA SER A 49 -67.34 43.30 34.47
C SER A 49 -67.99 42.03 35.07
N THR A 50 -67.26 40.93 35.33
CA THR A 50 -67.56 40.09 36.50
C THR A 50 -66.37 39.20 36.88
N SER A 51 -66.10 39.17 38.18
CA SER A 51 -64.95 38.57 38.83
C SER A 51 -64.93 37.04 38.78
N GLY A 52 -63.74 36.48 38.49
CA GLY A 52 -63.34 35.13 38.90
C GLY A 52 -63.44 34.03 37.82
N PRO A 53 -62.54 33.03 37.83
CA PRO A 53 -62.69 31.84 37.00
C PRO A 53 -63.98 31.09 37.40
N PRO A 54 -64.78 30.58 36.45
CA PRO A 54 -65.93 29.76 36.80
C PRO A 54 -65.45 28.52 37.56
N SER A 55 -65.88 28.41 38.82
CA SER A 55 -65.72 27.20 39.63
C SER A 55 -66.35 26.03 38.89
N SER A 56 -65.65 24.90 38.83
CA SER A 56 -65.97 23.70 38.03
C SER A 56 -67.25 22.95 38.43
N HIS A 57 -68.15 23.56 39.20
CA HIS A 57 -69.30 22.89 39.81
C HIS A 57 -70.60 23.72 39.81
N GLN A 58 -70.99 24.29 38.66
CA GLN A 58 -72.39 24.68 38.46
C GLN A 58 -72.95 24.04 37.18
N PRO A 59 -73.97 23.17 37.28
CA PRO A 59 -74.69 22.72 36.10
C PRO A 59 -75.43 23.91 35.50
N VAL A 60 -75.32 24.10 34.19
CA VAL A 60 -76.12 25.07 33.42
C VAL A 60 -77.60 24.77 33.68
N LYS A 61 -78.29 25.59 34.47
CA LYS A 61 -79.64 25.30 34.99
C LYS A 61 -80.78 25.57 34.00
N ASP A 62 -80.52 26.25 32.89
CA ASP A 62 -81.61 26.84 32.09
C ASP A 62 -81.73 26.31 30.66
N VAL A 63 -81.00 25.25 30.30
CA VAL A 63 -81.25 24.55 29.03
C VAL A 63 -82.20 23.40 29.32
N PRO A 64 -83.48 23.45 28.85
CA PRO A 64 -84.38 22.33 29.02
C PRO A 64 -83.74 21.08 28.43
N HIS A 65 -83.86 19.94 29.12
CA HIS A 65 -83.30 18.69 28.62
C HIS A 65 -83.82 18.46 27.17
N PRO A 66 -83.00 18.00 26.21
CA PRO A 66 -83.45 17.78 24.82
C PRO A 66 -84.71 16.90 24.70
N TYR A 67 -84.94 15.98 25.65
CA TYR A 67 -86.16 15.18 25.75
C TYR A 67 -87.37 15.99 26.21
N LEU A 68 -87.20 17.00 27.06
CA LEU A 68 -88.24 17.95 27.45
C LEU A 68 -88.64 18.86 26.28
N LEU A 69 -87.67 19.29 25.46
CA LEU A 69 -87.92 20.01 24.21
C LEU A 69 -88.68 19.16 23.19
N ALA A 70 -88.33 17.88 23.05
CA ALA A 70 -88.95 16.99 22.07
C ALA A 70 -90.32 16.44 22.51
N LEU A 71 -90.51 16.10 23.79
CA LEU A 71 -91.74 15.50 24.32
C LEU A 71 -92.76 16.53 24.82
N GLY A 72 -92.36 17.81 24.91
CA GLY A 72 -93.13 18.89 25.50
C GLY A 72 -93.33 18.75 27.02
N VAL A 73 -93.80 19.83 27.65
CA VAL A 73 -94.23 19.82 29.05
C VAL A 73 -95.70 19.41 29.11
N LEU A 74 -95.99 18.28 29.77
CA LEU A 74 -97.37 17.85 29.99
C LEU A 74 -97.93 18.57 31.22
N SER A 75 -98.77 19.59 31.01
CA SER A 75 -99.48 20.25 32.11
C SER A 75 -100.76 19.49 32.43
N VAL A 76 -100.64 18.47 33.29
CA VAL A 76 -101.77 17.63 33.71
C VAL A 76 -102.86 18.46 34.42
N GLN A 77 -102.46 19.55 35.08
CA GLN A 77 -103.37 20.49 35.74
C GLN A 77 -104.38 21.14 34.78
N LYS A 78 -104.03 21.30 33.50
CA LYS A 78 -104.92 21.83 32.45
C LYS A 78 -106.16 20.94 32.22
N TYR A 79 -106.05 19.64 32.54
CA TYR A 79 -107.06 18.62 32.20
C TYR A 79 -107.81 18.07 33.44
N LEU A 80 -107.59 18.63 34.63
CA LEU A 80 -108.15 18.17 35.91
C LEU A 80 -109.16 19.18 36.53
N SER A 81 -109.61 20.20 35.80
CA SER A 81 -110.58 21.19 36.31
C SER A 81 -112.01 20.63 36.33
N ALA A 82 -112.87 21.19 37.21
CA ALA A 82 -114.26 20.76 37.37
C ALA A 82 -115.17 21.03 36.14
N GLU A 83 -114.68 21.77 35.14
CA GLU A 83 -115.38 22.12 33.89
C GLU A 83 -114.87 21.33 32.67
N CYS A 84 -114.24 20.17 32.90
CA CYS A 84 -113.64 19.38 31.82
C CYS A 84 -114.71 18.58 31.06
N GLY A 85 -115.02 18.97 29.82
CA GLY A 85 -115.89 18.23 28.91
C GLY A 85 -115.20 17.04 28.22
N GLU A 86 -115.96 16.21 27.49
CA GLU A 86 -115.43 15.05 26.74
C GLU A 86 -114.35 15.43 25.71
N GLU A 87 -114.42 16.63 25.15
CA GLU A 87 -113.45 17.15 24.18
C GLU A 87 -112.05 17.33 24.80
N SER A 88 -111.96 17.82 26.04
CA SER A 88 -110.68 18.00 26.74
C SER A 88 -110.01 16.66 27.09
N LEU A 89 -110.79 15.61 27.35
CA LEU A 89 -110.26 14.24 27.53
C LEU A 89 -109.74 13.64 26.23
N LYS A 90 -110.39 13.95 25.10
CA LYS A 90 -109.93 13.55 23.77
C LYS A 90 -108.59 14.21 23.43
N GLU A 91 -108.46 15.53 23.65
CA GLU A 91 -107.19 16.25 23.48
C GLU A 91 -106.08 15.71 24.38
N PHE A 92 -106.40 15.38 25.64
CA PHE A 92 -105.43 14.78 26.56
C PHE A 92 -104.94 13.42 26.07
N ARG A 93 -105.86 12.57 25.59
CA ARG A 93 -105.53 11.27 24.98
C ARG A 93 -104.61 11.45 23.77
N GLU A 94 -104.97 12.32 22.84
CA GLU A 94 -104.17 12.61 21.63
C GLU A 94 -102.77 13.14 22.00
N SER A 95 -102.67 14.00 23.01
CA SER A 95 -101.38 14.50 23.52
C SER A 95 -100.51 13.38 24.09
N LEU A 96 -101.08 12.47 24.89
CA LEU A 96 -100.37 11.32 25.43
C LEU A 96 -99.95 10.32 24.35
N GLU A 97 -100.82 10.03 23.38
CA GLU A 97 -100.51 9.15 22.25
C GLU A 97 -99.39 9.75 21.38
N ASN A 98 -99.46 11.05 21.08
CA ASN A 98 -98.41 11.75 20.35
C ASN A 98 -97.08 11.71 21.10
N ARG A 99 -97.10 11.95 22.42
CA ARG A 99 -95.91 11.85 23.29
C ARG A 99 -95.35 10.42 23.32
N GLY A 100 -96.20 9.41 23.36
CA GLY A 100 -95.82 8.00 23.27
C GLY A 100 -95.14 7.65 21.94
N ARG A 101 -95.67 8.18 20.83
CA ARG A 101 -95.09 8.06 19.48
C ARG A 101 -93.72 8.72 19.40
N VAL A 102 -93.60 9.98 19.83
CA VAL A 102 -92.33 10.72 19.84
C VAL A 102 -91.29 10.01 20.71
N ARG A 103 -91.65 9.55 21.91
CA ARG A 103 -90.74 8.77 22.78
C ARG A 103 -90.22 7.52 22.08
N SER A 104 -91.08 6.79 21.37
CA SER A 104 -90.69 5.57 20.64
C SER A 104 -89.70 5.90 19.52
N GLN A 105 -89.94 6.97 18.75
CA GLN A 105 -89.00 7.46 17.73
C GLN A 105 -87.64 7.82 18.33
N LEU A 106 -87.62 8.54 19.46
CA LEU A 106 -86.36 8.92 20.12
C LEU A 106 -85.58 7.70 20.65
N ILE A 107 -86.27 6.67 21.14
CA ILE A 107 -85.64 5.42 21.55
C ILE A 107 -85.00 4.72 20.35
N ASP A 108 -85.68 4.68 19.20
CA ASP A 108 -85.16 4.05 18.00
C ASP A 108 -83.97 4.83 17.41
N ASP A 109 -84.02 6.16 17.42
CA ASP A 109 -82.91 7.03 17.05
C ASP A 109 -81.70 6.83 17.97
N LEU A 110 -81.92 6.72 19.28
CA LEU A 110 -80.86 6.44 20.24
C LEU A 110 -80.21 5.08 19.95
N LYS A 111 -81.01 4.02 19.71
CA LYS A 111 -80.51 2.70 19.33
C LYS A 111 -79.74 2.73 18.02
N LYS A 112 -80.19 3.51 17.03
CA LYS A 112 -79.51 3.68 15.74
C LYS A 112 -78.16 4.38 15.93
N LYS A 113 -78.11 5.47 16.69
CA LYS A 113 -76.87 6.18 17.03
C LYS A 113 -75.91 5.28 17.81
N GLN A 114 -76.40 4.54 18.81
CA GLN A 114 -75.58 3.58 19.57
C GLN A 114 -74.95 2.51 18.66
N ARG A 115 -75.71 1.96 17.72
CA ARG A 115 -75.17 1.00 16.73
C ARG A 115 -74.11 1.63 15.85
N ALA A 116 -74.37 2.81 15.29
CA ALA A 116 -73.41 3.53 14.46
C ALA A 116 -72.11 3.83 15.22
N PHE A 117 -72.19 4.24 16.50
CA PHE A 117 -71.01 4.45 17.33
C PHE A 117 -70.23 3.17 17.60
N ARG A 118 -70.91 2.03 17.86
CA ARG A 118 -70.24 0.74 18.03
C ARG A 118 -69.54 0.27 16.76
N GLU A 119 -70.17 0.45 15.60
CA GLU A 119 -69.57 0.13 14.31
C GLU A 119 -68.31 0.97 14.07
N GLN A 120 -68.36 2.28 14.34
CA GLN A 120 -67.20 3.16 14.24
C GLN A 120 -66.07 2.75 15.19
N LEU A 121 -66.39 2.38 16.44
CA LEU A 121 -65.41 1.89 17.40
C LEU A 121 -64.73 0.60 16.89
N CYS A 122 -65.51 -0.36 16.38
CA CYS A 122 -64.97 -1.60 15.85
C CYS A 122 -64.01 -1.35 14.66
N VAL A 123 -64.33 -0.41 13.78
CA VAL A 123 -63.45 -0.03 12.67
C VAL A 123 -62.16 0.62 13.19
N MET A 124 -62.26 1.54 14.15
CA MET A 124 -61.09 2.19 14.74
C MET A 124 -60.20 1.19 15.49
N GLU A 125 -60.76 0.25 16.23
CA GLU A 125 -60.02 -0.83 16.90
C GLU A 125 -59.30 -1.72 15.89
N GLY A 126 -59.94 -2.06 14.77
CA GLY A 126 -59.29 -2.80 13.68
C GLY A 126 -58.14 -2.03 13.05
N GLN A 127 -58.32 -0.73 12.80
CA GLN A 127 -57.24 0.15 12.30
C GLN A 127 -56.07 0.23 13.29
N LEU A 128 -56.36 0.42 14.58
CA LEU A 128 -55.34 0.44 15.63
C LEU A 128 -54.54 -0.87 15.65
N GLY A 129 -55.21 -2.02 15.57
CA GLY A 129 -54.57 -3.33 15.50
C GLY A 129 -53.64 -3.47 14.30
N SER A 130 -54.11 -3.08 13.10
CA SER A 130 -53.29 -3.11 11.88
C SER A 130 -52.07 -2.18 11.94
N LEU A 131 -52.21 -1.01 12.58
CA LEU A 131 -51.10 -0.07 12.78
C LEU A 131 -50.08 -0.63 13.79
N GLN A 132 -50.55 -1.29 14.85
CA GLN A 132 -49.67 -1.94 15.83
C GLN A 132 -48.84 -3.04 15.18
N THR A 133 -49.45 -3.94 14.39
CA THR A 133 -48.71 -5.00 13.68
C THR A 133 -47.71 -4.40 12.69
N SER A 134 -48.09 -3.37 11.94
CA SER A 134 -47.17 -2.68 11.03
C SER A 134 -45.99 -2.02 11.76
N CYS A 135 -46.23 -1.41 12.92
CA CYS A 135 -45.16 -0.87 13.75
C CYS A 135 -44.20 -1.95 14.28
N GLU A 136 -44.73 -3.12 14.67
CA GLU A 136 -43.91 -4.26 15.09
C GLU A 136 -43.05 -4.79 13.94
N GLU A 137 -43.63 -4.97 12.76
CA GLU A 137 -42.93 -5.39 11.54
C GLU A 137 -41.80 -4.42 11.19
N LEU A 138 -42.09 -3.11 11.11
CA LEU A 138 -41.08 -2.08 10.88
C LEU A 138 -40.00 -2.08 11.97
N GLY A 139 -40.36 -2.35 13.22
CA GLY A 139 -39.43 -2.52 14.34
C GLY A 139 -38.46 -3.69 14.13
N THR A 140 -38.95 -4.84 13.68
CA THR A 140 -38.09 -6.00 13.35
C THR A 140 -37.21 -5.71 12.13
N GLN A 141 -37.75 -5.06 11.10
CA GLN A 141 -37.00 -4.68 9.91
C GLN A 141 -35.87 -3.71 10.25
N ARG A 142 -36.13 -2.72 11.12
CA ARG A 142 -35.12 -1.78 11.62
C ARG A 142 -33.99 -2.50 12.36
N LYS A 143 -34.32 -3.44 13.25
CA LYS A 143 -33.32 -4.27 13.96
C LYS A 143 -32.48 -5.09 12.98
N ASN A 144 -33.09 -5.66 11.95
CA ASN A 144 -32.37 -6.40 10.91
C ASN A 144 -31.46 -5.48 10.08
N SER A 145 -31.92 -4.28 9.72
CA SER A 145 -31.09 -3.27 9.06
C SER A 145 -29.90 -2.87 9.93
N GLU A 146 -30.10 -2.61 11.21
CA GLU A 146 -29.03 -2.25 12.15
C GLU A 146 -27.98 -3.35 12.30
N ARG A 147 -28.40 -4.63 12.28
CA ARG A 147 -27.46 -5.77 12.24
C ARG A 147 -26.64 -5.78 10.96
N LYS A 148 -27.27 -5.54 9.81
CA LYS A 148 -26.56 -5.43 8.52
C LYS A 148 -25.58 -4.26 8.51
N ASP A 149 -25.95 -3.12 9.10
CA ASP A 149 -25.07 -1.95 9.19
C ASP A 149 -23.85 -2.21 10.09
N LYS A 150 -24.05 -2.89 11.22
CA LYS A 150 -22.94 -3.33 12.09
C LYS A 150 -21.98 -4.27 11.37
N GLU A 151 -22.52 -5.22 10.61
CA GLU A 151 -21.70 -6.15 9.82
C GLU A 151 -20.98 -5.44 8.68
N ASN A 152 -21.65 -4.53 7.95
CA ASN A 152 -21.01 -3.69 6.94
C ASN A 152 -19.87 -2.86 7.51
N ASN A 153 -20.04 -2.31 8.72
CA ASN A 153 -18.97 -1.55 9.37
C ASN A 153 -17.77 -2.45 9.74
N ARG A 154 -18.00 -3.70 10.18
CA ARG A 154 -16.92 -4.68 10.41
C ARG A 154 -16.21 -5.06 9.11
N LEU A 155 -16.97 -5.31 8.05
CA LEU A 155 -16.39 -5.63 6.74
C LEU A 155 -15.57 -4.46 6.20
N LYS A 156 -16.03 -3.22 6.38
CA LYS A 156 -15.25 -2.02 6.04
C LYS A 156 -13.93 -1.94 6.79
N THR A 157 -13.91 -2.21 8.11
CA THR A 157 -12.64 -2.18 8.86
C THR A 157 -11.67 -3.28 8.41
N VAL A 158 -12.19 -4.47 8.09
CA VAL A 158 -11.37 -5.56 7.52
C VAL A 158 -10.80 -5.16 6.16
N ILE A 159 -11.63 -4.63 5.25
CA ILE A 159 -11.18 -4.17 3.93
C ILE A 159 -10.07 -3.12 4.07
N SER A 160 -10.25 -2.10 4.91
CA SER A 160 -9.21 -1.09 5.13
C SER A 160 -7.90 -1.69 5.62
N SER A 161 -7.95 -2.67 6.54
CA SER A 161 -6.73 -3.37 7.00
C SER A 161 -6.07 -4.20 5.90
N GLN A 162 -6.86 -4.78 4.99
CA GLN A 162 -6.35 -5.53 3.85
C GLN A 162 -5.72 -4.61 2.80
N ASP A 163 -6.34 -3.46 2.51
CA ASP A 163 -5.79 -2.45 1.60
C ASP A 163 -4.42 -1.95 2.10
N GLU A 164 -4.28 -1.71 3.41
CA GLU A 164 -2.99 -1.37 4.01
C GLU A 164 -1.95 -2.48 3.83
N ASN A 165 -2.33 -3.75 4.01
CA ASN A 165 -1.43 -4.87 3.82
C ASN A 165 -1.02 -5.03 2.35
N ILE A 166 -1.94 -4.87 1.41
CA ILE A 166 -1.67 -4.90 -0.03
C ILE A 166 -0.67 -3.79 -0.38
N ALA A 167 -0.89 -2.56 0.10
CA ALA A 167 0.03 -1.45 -0.14
C ALA A 167 1.44 -1.72 0.40
N ARG A 168 1.56 -2.33 1.60
CA ARG A 168 2.86 -2.74 2.16
C ARG A 168 3.54 -3.79 1.29
N LEU A 169 2.83 -4.84 0.89
CA LEU A 169 3.36 -5.92 0.05
C LEU A 169 3.78 -5.40 -1.33
N GLN A 170 3.04 -4.46 -1.91
CA GLN A 170 3.42 -3.80 -3.16
C GLN A 170 4.73 -3.02 -3.01
N ALA A 171 4.88 -2.25 -1.94
CA ALA A 171 6.13 -1.52 -1.67
C ALA A 171 7.33 -2.46 -1.44
N GLU A 172 7.13 -3.60 -0.77
CA GLU A 172 8.16 -4.62 -0.60
C GLU A 172 8.56 -5.28 -1.93
N LEU A 173 7.58 -5.58 -2.78
CA LEU A 173 7.80 -6.12 -4.12
C LEU A 173 8.61 -5.15 -4.98
N GLU A 174 8.26 -3.87 -4.99
CA GLU A 174 8.98 -2.83 -5.73
C GLU A 174 10.43 -2.70 -5.26
N ARG A 175 10.67 -2.73 -3.94
CA ARG A 175 12.04 -2.73 -3.38
C ARG A 175 12.84 -3.96 -3.81
N CYS A 176 12.23 -5.14 -3.74
CA CYS A 176 12.88 -6.38 -4.18
C CYS A 176 13.20 -6.36 -5.67
N HIS A 177 12.29 -5.82 -6.48
CA HIS A 177 12.50 -5.66 -7.91
C HIS A 177 13.66 -4.70 -8.21
N ALA A 178 13.69 -3.52 -7.57
CA ALA A 178 14.78 -2.57 -7.71
C ALA A 178 16.14 -3.16 -7.31
N ALA A 179 16.21 -3.90 -6.19
CA ALA A 179 17.43 -4.57 -5.75
C ALA A 179 17.89 -5.65 -6.75
N THR A 180 16.95 -6.40 -7.33
CA THR A 180 17.25 -7.41 -8.35
C THR A 180 17.78 -6.76 -9.62
N MET A 181 17.21 -5.63 -10.03
CA MET A 181 17.68 -4.87 -11.20
C MET A 181 19.09 -4.30 -10.98
N SER A 182 19.40 -3.79 -9.79
CA SER A 182 20.77 -3.35 -9.43
C SER A 182 21.77 -4.49 -9.54
N LYS A 183 21.47 -5.63 -8.92
CA LYS A 183 22.32 -6.84 -9.01
C LYS A 183 22.48 -7.34 -10.45
N GLY A 184 21.43 -7.23 -11.26
CA GLY A 184 21.50 -7.54 -12.69
C GLY A 184 22.49 -6.65 -13.45
N HIS A 185 22.51 -5.35 -13.15
CA HIS A 185 23.48 -4.42 -13.73
C HIS A 185 24.91 -4.71 -13.25
N GLU A 186 25.09 -4.94 -11.95
CA GLU A 186 26.40 -5.31 -11.38
C GLU A 186 26.95 -6.60 -12.01
N LEU A 187 26.10 -7.62 -12.18
CA LEU A 187 26.47 -8.87 -12.83
C LEU A 187 26.84 -8.66 -14.30
N SER A 188 26.07 -7.86 -15.03
CA SER A 188 26.38 -7.51 -16.42
C SER A 188 27.73 -6.81 -16.55
N GLN A 189 28.03 -5.88 -15.63
CA GLN A 189 29.31 -5.19 -15.60
C GLN A 189 30.46 -6.15 -15.27
N ALA A 190 30.27 -7.05 -14.29
CA ALA A 190 31.26 -8.06 -13.94
C ALA A 190 31.53 -9.01 -15.10
N LEU A 191 30.50 -9.45 -15.84
CA LEU A 191 30.65 -10.27 -17.04
C LEU A 191 31.47 -9.57 -18.12
N GLN A 192 31.24 -8.27 -18.35
CA GLN A 192 32.02 -7.50 -19.31
C GLN A 192 33.49 -7.37 -18.89
N GLN A 193 33.76 -7.16 -17.61
CA GLN A 193 35.14 -7.12 -17.08
C GLN A 193 35.84 -8.48 -17.25
N VAL A 194 35.16 -9.58 -16.92
CA VAL A 194 35.71 -10.93 -17.10
C VAL A 194 36.02 -11.21 -18.57
N ALA A 195 35.15 -10.81 -19.50
CA ALA A 195 35.39 -10.97 -20.93
C ALA A 195 36.67 -10.23 -21.38
N MET A 196 36.85 -8.97 -20.98
CA MET A 196 38.05 -8.19 -21.30
C MET A 196 39.34 -8.83 -20.75
N VAL A 197 39.32 -9.28 -19.49
CA VAL A 197 40.48 -9.94 -18.87
C VAL A 197 40.78 -11.27 -19.54
N THR A 198 39.76 -12.01 -19.98
CA THR A 198 39.93 -13.28 -20.68
C THR A 198 40.62 -13.07 -22.02
N GLU A 199 40.21 -12.08 -22.81
CA GLU A 199 40.88 -11.72 -24.07
C GLU A 199 42.34 -11.31 -23.85
N GLN A 200 42.63 -10.52 -22.81
CA GLN A 200 44.00 -10.15 -22.44
C GLN A 200 44.86 -11.36 -22.05
N LEU A 201 44.28 -12.31 -21.30
CA LEU A 201 44.97 -13.52 -20.88
C LEU A 201 45.27 -14.43 -22.08
N GLU A 202 44.35 -14.52 -23.04
CA GLU A 202 44.56 -15.25 -24.29
C GLU A 202 45.71 -14.65 -25.11
N HIS A 203 45.76 -13.32 -25.27
CA HIS A 203 46.87 -12.64 -25.95
C HIS A 203 48.21 -12.90 -25.28
N LEU A 204 48.30 -12.72 -23.95
CA LEU A 204 49.53 -12.97 -23.19
C LEU A 204 49.94 -14.45 -23.24
N SER A 205 48.97 -15.38 -23.27
CA SER A 205 49.25 -16.81 -23.42
C SER A 205 49.89 -17.10 -24.78
N GLN A 206 49.37 -16.52 -25.87
CA GLN A 206 49.94 -16.67 -27.22
C GLN A 206 51.35 -16.06 -27.31
N GLU A 207 51.55 -14.88 -26.72
CA GLU A 207 52.86 -14.22 -26.67
C GLU A 207 53.87 -15.06 -25.90
N ARG A 208 53.49 -15.59 -24.72
CA ARG A 208 54.34 -16.51 -23.95
C ARG A 208 54.71 -17.75 -24.77
N GLU A 209 53.77 -18.32 -25.51
CA GLU A 209 54.03 -19.50 -26.34
C GLU A 209 55.05 -19.20 -27.46
N LEU A 210 54.93 -18.05 -28.13
CA LEU A 210 55.91 -17.62 -29.12
C LEU A 210 57.29 -17.40 -28.51
N LEU A 211 57.36 -16.74 -27.34
CA LEU A 211 58.62 -16.52 -26.62
C LEU A 211 59.28 -17.82 -26.17
N LEU A 212 58.49 -18.82 -25.74
CA LEU A 212 59.01 -20.14 -25.40
C LEU A 212 59.63 -20.82 -26.63
N ARG A 213 58.92 -20.84 -27.77
CA ARG A 213 59.43 -21.42 -29.02
C ARG A 213 60.71 -20.72 -29.52
N THR A 214 60.79 -19.39 -29.44
CA THR A 214 62.01 -18.67 -29.83
C THR A 214 63.17 -18.95 -28.89
N THR A 215 62.92 -19.06 -27.58
CA THR A 215 63.94 -19.43 -26.60
C THR A 215 64.48 -20.83 -26.86
N GLU A 216 63.61 -21.80 -27.16
CA GLU A 216 64.00 -23.16 -27.54
C GLU A 216 64.90 -23.16 -28.79
N MET A 217 64.56 -22.38 -29.82
CA MET A 217 65.40 -22.22 -31.03
C MET A 217 66.79 -21.67 -30.68
N TYR A 218 66.87 -20.59 -29.90
CA TYR A 218 68.16 -20.03 -29.47
C TYR A 218 68.97 -20.98 -28.60
N GLU A 219 68.33 -21.79 -27.77
CA GLU A 219 69.03 -22.82 -27.00
C GLU A 219 69.61 -23.91 -27.89
N VAL A 220 68.90 -24.33 -28.94
CA VAL A 220 69.40 -25.30 -29.92
C VAL A 220 70.59 -24.71 -30.68
N GLU A 221 70.46 -23.51 -31.25
CA GLU A 221 71.55 -22.82 -31.96
C GLU A 221 72.78 -22.63 -31.06
N LYS A 222 72.58 -22.29 -29.78
CA LYS A 222 73.67 -22.17 -28.82
C LYS A 222 74.40 -23.50 -28.59
N ARG A 223 73.67 -24.62 -28.48
CA ARG A 223 74.27 -25.96 -28.35
C ARG A 223 75.05 -26.32 -29.61
N GLU A 224 74.48 -26.07 -30.79
CA GLU A 224 75.15 -26.31 -32.08
C GLU A 224 76.44 -25.49 -32.22
N LEU A 225 76.41 -24.21 -31.89
CA LEU A 225 77.60 -23.34 -31.90
C LEU A 225 78.65 -23.79 -30.88
N GLN A 226 78.24 -24.29 -29.71
CA GLN A 226 79.17 -24.85 -28.72
C GLN A 226 79.85 -26.12 -29.25
N ASP A 227 79.10 -26.99 -29.93
CA ASP A 227 79.63 -28.18 -30.56
C ASP A 227 80.59 -27.84 -31.70
N GLU A 228 80.24 -26.87 -32.56
CA GLU A 228 81.12 -26.37 -33.63
C GLU A 228 82.42 -25.76 -33.07
N LEU A 229 82.32 -24.94 -32.01
CA LEU A 229 83.49 -24.35 -31.37
C LEU A 229 84.40 -25.44 -30.79
N SER A 230 83.83 -26.46 -30.15
CA SER A 230 84.58 -27.60 -29.60
C SER A 230 85.26 -28.40 -30.71
N GLN A 231 84.61 -28.60 -31.85
CA GLN A 231 85.20 -29.25 -33.02
C GLN A 231 86.36 -28.43 -33.61
N LEU A 232 86.21 -27.11 -33.72
CA LEU A 232 87.28 -26.23 -34.21
C LEU A 232 88.46 -26.17 -33.24
N GLN A 233 88.20 -26.12 -31.93
CA GLN A 233 89.25 -26.20 -30.90
C GLN A 233 90.02 -27.51 -31.02
N HIS A 234 89.33 -28.65 -31.14
CA HIS A 234 89.98 -29.93 -31.30
C HIS A 234 90.82 -30.02 -32.57
N ARG A 235 90.34 -29.48 -33.71
CA ARG A 235 91.13 -29.39 -34.95
C ARG A 235 92.35 -28.49 -34.77
N ALA A 236 92.21 -27.35 -34.11
CA ALA A 236 93.33 -26.44 -33.85
C ALA A 236 94.40 -27.08 -32.96
N GLU A 237 93.99 -27.83 -31.93
CA GLU A 237 94.91 -28.62 -31.09
C GLU A 237 95.65 -29.69 -31.91
N GLN A 238 94.94 -30.41 -32.78
CA GLN A 238 95.57 -31.38 -33.70
C GLN A 238 96.58 -30.71 -34.63
N ASP A 239 96.22 -29.57 -35.23
CA ASP A 239 97.11 -28.80 -36.10
C ASP A 239 98.32 -28.25 -35.33
N GLU A 240 98.14 -27.84 -34.07
CA GLU A 240 99.25 -27.40 -33.20
C GLU A 240 100.19 -28.55 -32.85
N GLU A 241 99.65 -29.73 -32.49
CA GLU A 241 100.44 -30.93 -32.29
C GLU A 241 101.20 -31.34 -33.55
N GLU A 242 100.58 -31.28 -34.72
CA GLU A 242 101.24 -31.54 -36.00
C GLU A 242 102.35 -30.53 -36.29
N LYS A 243 102.08 -29.25 -36.05
CA LYS A 243 103.07 -28.18 -36.16
C LYS A 243 104.24 -28.39 -35.22
N ASP A 244 104.00 -28.83 -34.00
CA ASP A 244 105.06 -29.14 -33.03
C ASP A 244 105.84 -30.40 -33.42
N LYS A 245 105.18 -31.45 -33.94
CA LYS A 245 105.86 -32.60 -34.55
C LYS A 245 106.75 -32.17 -35.72
N ILE A 246 106.28 -31.27 -36.59
CA ILE A 246 107.06 -30.72 -37.72
C ILE A 246 108.22 -29.87 -37.20
N LYS A 247 107.98 -28.95 -36.26
CA LYS A 247 109.04 -28.14 -35.63
C LYS A 247 110.11 -29.03 -35.03
N GLN A 248 109.74 -30.08 -34.31
CA GLN A 248 110.67 -31.03 -33.68
C GLN A 248 111.48 -31.79 -34.73
N ARG A 249 110.85 -32.28 -35.79
CA ARG A 249 111.54 -32.89 -36.95
C ARG A 249 112.51 -31.89 -37.60
N MET A 250 112.08 -30.64 -37.78
CA MET A 250 112.87 -29.56 -38.36
C MET A 250 114.06 -29.20 -37.47
N THR A 251 113.89 -29.14 -36.15
CA THR A 251 115.00 -28.89 -35.20
C THR A 251 115.99 -30.05 -35.25
N GLY A 252 115.50 -31.29 -35.31
CA GLY A 252 116.33 -32.46 -35.54
C GLY A 252 117.13 -32.36 -36.85
N PHE A 253 116.49 -31.97 -37.95
CA PHE A 253 117.14 -31.80 -39.25
C PHE A 253 118.19 -30.67 -39.24
N VAL A 254 117.85 -29.50 -38.68
CA VAL A 254 118.77 -28.36 -38.51
C VAL A 254 119.95 -28.75 -37.63
N SER A 255 119.73 -29.53 -36.56
CA SER A 255 120.82 -30.04 -35.71
C SER A 255 121.74 -30.98 -36.49
N GLN A 256 121.18 -31.89 -37.29
CA GLN A 256 121.98 -32.78 -38.15
C GLN A 256 122.77 -32.02 -39.21
N GLU A 257 122.18 -30.99 -39.83
CA GLU A 257 122.91 -30.11 -40.75
C GLU A 257 124.00 -29.33 -40.03
N LYS A 258 123.70 -28.76 -38.86
CA LYS A 258 124.68 -28.03 -38.05
C LYS A 258 125.86 -28.92 -37.67
N GLU A 259 125.61 -30.17 -37.26
CA GLU A 259 126.67 -31.15 -37.02
C GLU A 259 127.49 -31.44 -38.28
N LYS A 260 126.86 -31.56 -39.46
CA LYS A 260 127.59 -31.73 -40.73
C LYS A 260 128.47 -30.52 -41.04
N PHE A 261 127.96 -29.30 -40.85
CA PHE A 261 128.73 -28.07 -41.01
C PHE A 261 129.87 -27.96 -40.00
N GLU A 262 129.67 -28.36 -38.75
CA GLU A 262 130.72 -28.39 -37.73
C GLU A 262 131.81 -29.45 -38.07
N ARG A 263 131.42 -30.61 -38.59
CA ARG A 263 132.37 -31.62 -39.12
C ARG A 263 133.16 -31.08 -40.32
N LEU A 264 132.52 -30.34 -41.22
CA LEU A 264 133.19 -29.67 -42.34
C LEU A 264 134.13 -28.54 -41.87
N ALA A 265 133.70 -27.73 -40.90
CA ALA A 265 134.50 -26.65 -40.35
C ALA A 265 135.73 -27.17 -39.58
N THR A 266 135.57 -28.26 -38.84
CA THR A 266 136.70 -28.96 -38.20
C THR A 266 137.63 -29.55 -39.25
N HIS A 267 137.09 -30.18 -40.32
CA HIS A 267 137.88 -30.68 -41.44
C HIS A 267 138.69 -29.58 -42.13
N MET A 268 138.07 -28.42 -42.40
CA MET A 268 138.77 -27.25 -42.94
C MET A 268 139.84 -26.71 -41.99
N LYS A 269 139.57 -26.62 -40.68
CA LYS A 269 140.59 -26.21 -39.69
C LYS A 269 141.76 -27.18 -39.63
N THR A 270 141.54 -28.49 -39.77
CA THR A 270 142.63 -29.48 -39.90
C THR A 270 143.41 -29.30 -41.19
N GLN A 271 142.75 -29.10 -42.34
CA GLN A 271 143.45 -28.77 -43.60
C GLN A 271 144.27 -27.48 -43.49
N GLN A 272 143.74 -26.46 -42.81
CA GLN A 272 144.44 -25.18 -42.64
C GLN A 272 145.65 -25.33 -41.70
N ARG A 273 145.55 -26.18 -40.67
CA ARG A 273 146.70 -26.58 -39.83
C ARG A 273 147.73 -27.39 -40.63
N ASP A 274 147.31 -28.29 -41.50
CA ASP A 274 148.22 -29.06 -42.36
C ASP A 274 148.94 -28.18 -43.39
N LEU A 275 148.26 -27.16 -43.91
CA LEU A 275 148.87 -26.15 -44.79
C LEU A 275 149.86 -25.26 -44.04
N LEU A 276 149.56 -24.86 -42.80
CA LEU A 276 150.49 -24.10 -41.94
C LEU A 276 151.68 -24.95 -41.48
N ALA A 277 151.49 -26.25 -41.24
CA ALA A 277 152.56 -27.20 -40.96
C ALA A 277 153.46 -27.40 -42.19
N LYS A 278 152.88 -27.48 -43.39
CA LYS A 278 153.63 -27.53 -44.66
C LYS A 278 154.36 -26.21 -44.96
N SER A 279 153.81 -25.05 -44.63
CA SER A 279 154.50 -23.76 -44.79
C SER A 279 155.64 -23.57 -43.79
N ALA A 280 155.50 -24.10 -42.57
CA ALA A 280 156.58 -24.11 -41.56
C ALA A 280 157.73 -25.06 -41.95
N GLN A 281 157.43 -26.15 -42.66
CA GLN A 281 158.44 -27.09 -43.18
C GLN A 281 159.24 -26.54 -44.37
N ILE A 282 158.69 -25.58 -45.12
CA ILE A 282 159.36 -24.95 -46.27
C ILE A 282 160.36 -23.84 -45.83
N GLN A 283 160.23 -23.28 -44.63
CA GLN A 283 161.17 -22.27 -44.11
C GLN A 283 162.44 -22.85 -43.45
N GLN A 284 162.58 -24.17 -43.34
CA GLN A 284 163.78 -24.82 -42.76
C GLN A 284 164.78 -25.42 -43.77
N VAL A 285 164.57 -25.25 -45.09
CA VAL A 285 165.37 -25.95 -46.12
C VAL A 285 166.10 -25.02 -47.13
N SER A 286 166.18 -23.71 -46.87
CA SER A 286 166.94 -22.79 -47.74
C SER A 286 167.88 -21.85 -46.99
N GLY A 287 168.62 -22.42 -46.05
CA GLY A 287 170.00 -21.99 -45.75
C GLY A 287 170.98 -22.81 -46.59
#